data_AF-A0A0C1ME84-F1
#
_entry.id   AF-A0A0C1ME84-F1
#
_cell.length_a   1.000
_cell.length_b   1.000
_cell.length_c   1.000
_cell.angle_alpha   90.00
_cell.angle_beta   90.00
_cell.angle_gamma   90.00
#
_symmetry.space_group_name_H-M   'P 1'
#
loop_
_entity.id
_entity.type
_entity.pdbx_description
1 polymer ?
#
loop_
_entity_poly.entity_id
_entity_poly.type
_entity_poly.pdbx_seq_one_letter_code
_entity_poly.pdbx_strand_id
1 'polypeptide(L)'
;MDEKKLSLEKCKGLWIGTVYADLNTKTLHKDDLSQPLSELSFSLLLTLVEYQPSPLAADQLQNKVWQGVVTGNENVKQRISILRKAFLALDEQEHIKNIRGKGYLLAQPVKLDSTENTLNVWPFVISGLLLIVVSAVWLSWLYLSTPKVLKSEQYQLSVYAGDSITLANKKSDLAFCLDGFDDYVEAFDSELDVSTGDFSLTTWVKTSSIGQHIIVDKRYEDQVSDVQGYAFYVDDGFLALQLADGDGSWYCQEPDSSCTFYDSEAFVADGQWHHVAVSIDRDRAKGIRFYLNGQLNSAFDPTGRQGSLSNEMPLRIGSRSSFKTGLFKGAIGEIALYHRVLTPSEIRQQYAMGNSRGCSGSGSKGGI
;
A
#
# COMPACT_ATOMS: atom_id res chain seq x y z
N MET A 1 -19.59 24.22 -27.11
CA MET A 1 -19.80 22.97 -27.87
C MET A 1 -19.71 21.89 -26.82
N ASP A 2 -20.87 21.55 -26.26
CA ASP A 2 -20.96 20.81 -25.01
C ASP A 2 -20.40 19.39 -25.17
N GLU A 3 -19.30 19.13 -24.48
CA GLU A 3 -18.78 17.78 -24.31
C GLU A 3 -19.83 16.96 -23.58
N LYS A 4 -20.34 15.96 -24.30
CA LYS A 4 -21.35 15.01 -23.89
C LYS A 4 -20.76 14.13 -22.77
N LYS A 5 -20.67 14.67 -21.55
CA LYS A 5 -20.25 13.95 -20.35
C LYS A 5 -21.17 12.73 -20.24
N LEU A 6 -20.60 11.55 -20.41
CA LEU A 6 -21.31 10.29 -20.39
C LEU A 6 -22.03 10.19 -19.03
N SER A 7 -23.37 10.27 -19.01
CA SER A 7 -24.16 10.24 -17.78
C SER A 7 -24.16 8.81 -17.21
N LEU A 8 -23.02 8.42 -16.63
CA LEU A 8 -22.82 7.14 -15.95
C LEU A 8 -23.75 6.99 -14.73
N GLU A 9 -24.27 8.09 -14.20
CA GLU A 9 -25.21 8.13 -13.05
C GLU A 9 -26.53 7.38 -13.28
N LYS A 10 -26.90 7.07 -14.53
CA LYS A 10 -28.15 6.36 -14.89
C LYS A 10 -27.92 5.00 -15.56
N CYS A 11 -26.69 4.48 -15.53
CA CYS A 11 -26.34 3.22 -16.18
C CYS A 11 -26.22 2.09 -15.16
N LYS A 12 -26.68 0.88 -15.50
CA LYS A 12 -26.42 -0.33 -14.70
C LYS A 12 -25.04 -0.91 -14.99
N GLY A 13 -24.60 -0.78 -16.23
CA GLY A 13 -23.36 -1.31 -16.73
C GLY A 13 -22.98 -0.70 -18.07
N LEU A 14 -21.88 -1.20 -18.64
CA LEU A 14 -21.40 -0.83 -19.96
C LEU A 14 -20.69 -2.01 -20.62
N TRP A 15 -20.79 -2.09 -21.94
CA TRP A 15 -20.11 -3.09 -22.75
C TRP A 15 -18.86 -2.49 -23.38
N ILE A 16 -17.74 -3.20 -23.29
CA ILE A 16 -16.47 -2.88 -23.96
C ILE A 16 -16.14 -4.08 -24.85
N GLY A 17 -16.47 -3.98 -26.14
CA GLY A 17 -16.43 -5.14 -27.03
C GLY A 17 -17.37 -6.24 -26.52
N THR A 18 -16.82 -7.40 -26.13
CA THR A 18 -17.60 -8.55 -25.62
C THR A 18 -17.66 -8.64 -24.10
N VAL A 19 -16.94 -7.78 -23.38
CA VAL A 19 -16.88 -7.77 -21.92
C VAL A 19 -17.88 -6.76 -21.34
N TYR A 20 -18.70 -7.18 -20.39
CA TYR A 20 -19.63 -6.32 -19.65
C TYR A 20 -19.00 -5.87 -18.34
N ALA A 21 -19.07 -4.57 -18.03
CA ALA A 21 -18.67 -4.01 -16.75
C ALA A 21 -19.90 -3.56 -15.97
N ASP A 22 -20.17 -4.19 -14.82
CA ASP A 22 -21.27 -3.83 -13.93
C ASP A 22 -20.83 -2.68 -13.01
N LEU A 23 -21.57 -1.55 -13.06
CA LEU A 23 -21.26 -0.34 -12.29
C LEU A 23 -21.57 -0.47 -10.80
N ASN A 24 -22.50 -1.36 -10.42
CA ASN A 24 -22.89 -1.56 -9.02
C ASN A 24 -21.92 -2.48 -8.30
N THR A 25 -21.55 -3.59 -8.95
CA THR A 25 -20.67 -4.62 -8.36
C THR A 25 -19.19 -4.42 -8.69
N LYS A 26 -18.87 -3.49 -9.60
CA LYS A 26 -17.50 -3.17 -10.05
C LYS A 26 -16.76 -4.40 -10.59
N THR A 27 -17.50 -5.25 -11.30
CA THR A 27 -17.03 -6.55 -11.79
C THR A 27 -17.14 -6.59 -13.31
N LEU A 28 -16.13 -7.19 -13.95
CA LEU A 28 -16.15 -7.50 -15.37
C LEU A 28 -16.74 -8.89 -15.59
N HIS A 29 -17.55 -9.06 -16.62
CA HIS A 29 -18.24 -10.30 -16.95
C HIS A 29 -18.08 -10.62 -18.43
N LYS A 30 -17.89 -11.90 -18.72
CA LYS A 30 -18.05 -12.47 -20.07
C LYS A 30 -18.46 -13.93 -19.93
N ASP A 31 -19.59 -14.28 -20.53
CA ASP A 31 -20.22 -15.59 -20.36
C ASP A 31 -20.38 -15.92 -18.85
N ASP A 32 -19.90 -17.09 -18.40
CA ASP A 32 -19.94 -17.51 -16.99
C ASP A 32 -18.74 -16.99 -16.17
N LEU A 33 -17.78 -16.31 -16.80
CA LEU A 33 -16.59 -15.79 -16.14
C LEU A 33 -16.85 -14.41 -15.55
N SER A 34 -16.33 -14.19 -14.35
CA SER A 34 -16.38 -12.90 -13.67
C SER A 34 -15.02 -12.54 -13.08
N GLN A 35 -14.66 -11.25 -13.19
CA GLN A 35 -13.40 -10.73 -12.70
C GLN A 35 -13.67 -9.42 -11.92
N PRO A 36 -13.67 -9.46 -10.58
CA PRO A 36 -13.87 -8.26 -9.77
C PRO A 36 -12.68 -7.31 -9.93
N LEU A 37 -12.96 -6.01 -9.95
CA LEU A 37 -11.94 -4.96 -9.98
C LEU A 37 -11.82 -4.27 -8.62
N SER A 38 -10.63 -3.75 -8.31
CA SER A 38 -10.48 -2.81 -7.19
C SER A 38 -11.08 -1.45 -7.55
N GLU A 39 -11.42 -0.65 -6.54
CA GLU A 39 -11.96 0.71 -6.72
C GLU A 39 -11.14 1.53 -7.71
N LEU A 40 -9.82 1.52 -7.54
CA LEU A 40 -8.90 2.31 -8.36
C LEU A 40 -8.80 1.78 -9.79
N SER A 41 -8.80 0.45 -9.98
CA SER A 41 -8.85 -0.16 -11.33
C SER A 41 -10.17 0.15 -12.03
N PHE A 42 -11.27 0.18 -11.28
CA PHE A 42 -12.58 0.53 -11.81
C PHE A 42 -12.67 2.00 -12.17
N SER A 43 -12.17 2.91 -11.32
CA SER A 43 -12.06 4.34 -11.61
C SER A 43 -11.17 4.61 -12.82
N LEU A 44 -10.06 3.89 -12.97
CA LEU A 44 -9.23 3.93 -14.17
C LEU A 44 -10.02 3.50 -15.42
N LEU A 45 -10.76 2.41 -15.33
CA LEU A 45 -11.61 1.95 -16.43
C LEU A 45 -12.64 3.01 -16.82
N LEU A 46 -13.38 3.57 -15.85
CA LEU A 46 -14.36 4.62 -16.11
C LEU A 46 -13.74 5.88 -16.71
N THR A 47 -12.53 6.24 -16.28
CA THR A 47 -11.80 7.37 -16.87
C THR A 47 -11.44 7.08 -18.33
N LEU A 48 -11.00 5.86 -18.66
CA LEU A 48 -10.73 5.50 -20.06
C LEU A 48 -12.02 5.46 -20.91
N VAL A 49 -13.16 5.11 -20.33
CA VAL A 49 -14.48 5.15 -20.96
C VAL A 49 -14.92 6.60 -21.24
N GLU A 50 -14.80 7.49 -20.24
CA GLU A 50 -15.26 8.88 -20.33
C GLU A 50 -14.52 9.67 -21.41
N TYR A 51 -13.24 9.36 -21.63
CA TYR A 51 -12.38 10.09 -22.56
C TYR A 51 -12.21 9.40 -23.92
N GLN A 52 -12.91 8.30 -24.19
CA GLN A 52 -12.88 7.69 -25.51
C GLN A 52 -13.41 8.66 -26.59
N PRO A 53 -12.86 8.64 -27.82
CA PRO A 53 -11.78 7.78 -28.32
C PRO A 53 -10.36 8.35 -28.08
N SER A 54 -10.22 9.40 -27.27
CA SER A 54 -8.95 10.12 -27.09
C SER A 54 -8.02 9.37 -26.13
N PRO A 55 -6.73 9.15 -26.50
CA PRO A 55 -5.74 8.63 -25.56
C PRO A 55 -5.44 9.63 -24.45
N LEU A 56 -5.23 9.11 -23.23
CA LEU A 56 -4.83 9.87 -22.06
C LEU A 56 -3.38 9.54 -21.68
N ALA A 57 -2.56 10.56 -21.53
CA ALA A 57 -1.19 10.43 -21.04
C ALA A 57 -1.17 9.97 -19.57
N ALA A 58 -0.02 9.42 -19.13
CA ALA A 58 0.08 8.81 -17.79
C ALA A 58 -0.19 9.85 -16.67
N ASP A 59 0.36 11.05 -16.81
CA ASP A 59 0.12 12.19 -15.92
C ASP A 59 -1.36 12.62 -15.87
N GLN A 60 -2.04 12.60 -17.02
CA GLN A 60 -3.47 12.92 -17.10
C GLN A 60 -4.31 11.87 -16.40
N LEU A 61 -4.00 10.57 -16.61
CA LEU A 61 -4.66 9.47 -15.90
C LEU A 61 -4.40 9.54 -14.40
N GLN A 62 -3.17 9.85 -14.01
CA GLN A 62 -2.79 10.02 -12.63
C GLN A 62 -3.66 11.09 -11.95
N ASN A 63 -3.70 12.29 -12.52
CA ASN A 63 -4.44 13.41 -11.94
C ASN A 63 -5.95 13.14 -11.84
N LYS A 64 -6.52 12.42 -12.82
CA LYS A 64 -7.97 12.12 -12.85
C LYS A 64 -8.38 11.00 -11.90
N VAL A 65 -7.60 9.92 -11.86
CA VAL A 65 -7.95 8.71 -11.12
C VAL A 65 -7.46 8.76 -9.66
N TRP A 66 -6.33 9.42 -9.39
CA TRP A 66 -5.73 9.50 -8.05
C TRP A 66 -5.98 10.84 -7.33
N GLN A 67 -6.73 11.78 -7.94
CA GLN A 67 -7.28 13.01 -7.31
C GLN A 67 -6.31 13.76 -6.36
N GLY A 68 -5.04 13.87 -6.72
CA GLY A 68 -4.05 14.64 -5.94
C GLY A 68 -3.15 13.81 -5.01
N VAL A 69 -3.24 12.48 -5.01
CA VAL A 69 -2.20 11.64 -4.39
C VAL A 69 -0.94 11.67 -5.27
N VAL A 70 0.17 12.18 -4.72
CA VAL A 70 1.48 12.20 -5.38
C VAL A 70 1.93 10.76 -5.61
N THR A 71 1.75 10.28 -6.83
CA THR A 71 2.16 8.95 -7.28
C THR A 71 3.08 9.11 -8.49
N GLY A 72 3.91 8.12 -8.79
CA GLY A 72 4.74 8.18 -10.00
C GLY A 72 3.95 7.69 -11.22
N ASN A 73 4.38 8.08 -12.44
CA ASN A 73 3.88 7.53 -13.71
C ASN A 73 3.93 5.99 -13.77
N GLU A 74 4.81 5.36 -12.98
CA GLU A 74 4.91 3.91 -12.84
C GLU A 74 3.65 3.27 -12.22
N ASN A 75 2.96 3.97 -11.31
CA ASN A 75 1.71 3.47 -10.72
C ASN A 75 0.59 3.39 -11.77
N VAL A 76 0.56 4.33 -12.71
CA VAL A 76 -0.37 4.30 -13.85
C VAL A 76 -0.05 3.10 -14.75
N LYS A 77 1.23 2.87 -15.08
CA LYS A 77 1.64 1.69 -15.87
C LYS A 77 1.27 0.39 -15.18
N GLN A 78 1.53 0.27 -13.88
CA GLN A 78 1.17 -0.91 -13.09
C GLN A 78 -0.35 -1.12 -13.06
N ARG A 79 -1.13 -0.06 -12.84
CA ARG A 79 -2.60 -0.16 -12.82
C ARG A 79 -3.18 -0.51 -14.20
N ILE A 80 -2.62 0.03 -15.27
CA ILE A 80 -2.95 -0.39 -16.65
C ILE A 80 -2.62 -1.86 -16.87
N SER A 81 -1.48 -2.35 -16.36
CA SER A 81 -1.11 -3.76 -16.45
C SER A 81 -2.10 -4.67 -15.70
N ILE A 82 -2.53 -4.27 -14.50
CA ILE A 82 -3.55 -4.99 -13.72
C ILE A 82 -4.88 -5.03 -14.46
N LEU A 83 -5.33 -3.88 -14.97
CA LEU A 83 -6.60 -3.81 -15.69
C LEU A 83 -6.56 -4.64 -16.99
N ARG A 84 -5.42 -4.66 -17.70
CA ARG A 84 -5.20 -5.56 -18.85
C ARG A 84 -5.29 -7.03 -18.47
N LYS A 85 -4.69 -7.44 -17.36
CA LYS A 85 -4.78 -8.83 -16.87
C LYS A 85 -6.21 -9.21 -16.53
N ALA A 86 -6.98 -8.29 -15.96
CA ALA A 86 -8.39 -8.52 -15.66
C ALA A 86 -9.23 -8.72 -16.94
N PHE A 87 -8.98 -7.94 -18.00
CA PHE A 87 -9.59 -8.20 -19.30
C PHE A 87 -9.13 -9.52 -19.92
N LEU A 88 -7.83 -9.82 -19.86
CA LEU A 88 -7.25 -11.05 -20.42
C LEU A 88 -7.81 -12.32 -19.77
N ALA A 89 -8.23 -12.26 -18.49
CA ALA A 89 -8.87 -13.37 -17.80
C ALA A 89 -10.27 -13.71 -18.38
N LEU A 90 -10.88 -12.79 -19.13
CA LEU A 90 -12.21 -12.94 -19.71
C LEU A 90 -12.15 -13.07 -21.24
N ASP A 91 -11.28 -12.30 -21.88
CA ASP A 91 -11.22 -12.18 -23.33
C ASP A 91 -9.78 -11.92 -23.79
N GLU A 92 -9.29 -12.75 -24.71
CA GLU A 92 -7.91 -12.70 -25.24
C GLU A 92 -7.65 -11.47 -26.11
N GLN A 93 -8.68 -10.71 -26.48
CA GLN A 93 -8.53 -9.47 -27.24
C GLN A 93 -7.80 -8.39 -26.43
N GLU A 94 -7.03 -7.54 -27.12
CA GLU A 94 -6.44 -6.36 -26.49
C GLU A 94 -7.52 -5.31 -26.23
N HIS A 95 -7.85 -5.06 -24.95
CA HIS A 95 -8.88 -4.10 -24.54
C HIS A 95 -8.33 -2.69 -24.28
N ILE A 96 -7.04 -2.54 -23.99
CA ILE A 96 -6.38 -1.25 -23.68
C ILE A 96 -5.12 -1.12 -24.52
N LYS A 97 -5.10 -0.13 -25.42
CA LYS A 97 -3.97 0.18 -26.30
C LYS A 97 -3.10 1.28 -25.71
N ASN A 98 -1.79 1.17 -25.94
CA ASN A 98 -0.84 2.25 -25.69
C ASN A 98 -0.46 2.88 -27.03
N ILE A 99 -0.75 4.17 -27.20
CA ILE A 99 -0.36 4.96 -28.36
C ILE A 99 0.92 5.72 -28.01
N ARG A 100 2.00 5.40 -28.73
CA ARG A 100 3.32 6.00 -28.52
C ARG A 100 3.22 7.53 -28.50
N GLY A 101 3.69 8.13 -27.41
CA GLY A 101 3.69 9.59 -27.21
C GLY A 101 2.33 10.22 -26.89
N LYS A 102 1.24 9.44 -26.82
CA LYS A 102 -0.11 9.93 -26.52
C LYS A 102 -0.77 9.27 -25.30
N GLY A 103 -0.33 8.07 -24.91
CA GLY A 103 -0.82 7.38 -23.71
C GLY A 103 -1.85 6.29 -24.02
N TYR A 104 -2.79 6.06 -23.12
CA TYR A 104 -3.68 4.89 -23.13
C TYR A 104 -5.10 5.21 -23.56
N LEU A 105 -5.74 4.31 -24.31
CA LEU A 105 -7.18 4.33 -24.58
C LEU A 105 -7.77 2.91 -24.61
N LEU A 106 -9.10 2.82 -24.56
CA LEU A 106 -9.81 1.58 -24.86
C LEU A 106 -9.72 1.25 -26.35
N ALA A 107 -9.36 0.00 -26.65
CA ALA A 107 -9.21 -0.49 -28.01
C ALA A 107 -10.55 -0.74 -28.73
N GLN A 108 -11.62 -0.92 -27.94
CA GLN A 108 -12.96 -1.28 -28.40
C GLN A 108 -13.95 -0.15 -28.09
N PRO A 109 -15.01 0.04 -28.88
CA PRO A 109 -16.05 1.02 -28.60
C PRO A 109 -16.87 0.62 -27.36
N VAL A 110 -17.36 1.63 -26.63
CA VAL A 110 -18.20 1.44 -25.43
C VAL A 110 -19.68 1.60 -25.76
N LYS A 111 -20.51 0.67 -25.28
CA LYS A 111 -21.98 0.76 -25.35
C LYS A 111 -22.58 0.76 -23.94
N LEU A 112 -23.33 1.81 -23.61
CA LEU A 112 -23.99 1.94 -22.30
C LEU A 112 -25.22 1.04 -22.20
N ASP A 113 -25.43 0.48 -21.01
CA ASP A 113 -26.65 -0.22 -20.61
C ASP A 113 -27.49 0.71 -19.72
N SER A 114 -28.31 1.55 -20.36
CA SER A 114 -29.17 2.54 -19.70
C SER A 114 -30.51 1.93 -19.28
N THR A 115 -30.97 2.25 -18.06
CA THR A 115 -32.34 1.94 -17.64
C THR A 115 -33.32 2.92 -18.28
N GLU A 116 -33.82 2.64 -19.48
CA GLU A 116 -35.05 3.28 -19.93
C GLU A 116 -36.24 2.60 -19.22
N ASN A 117 -36.59 3.11 -18.05
CA ASN A 117 -37.91 2.86 -17.48
C ASN A 117 -38.93 3.70 -18.27
N THR A 118 -39.47 3.14 -19.34
CA THR A 118 -40.70 3.63 -19.97
C THR A 118 -41.89 3.22 -19.10
N LEU A 119 -42.08 3.90 -17.98
CA LEU A 119 -43.32 3.77 -17.20
C LEU A 119 -44.09 5.08 -17.23
N ASN A 120 -45.00 5.07 -18.18
CA ASN A 120 -46.14 5.93 -18.40
C ASN A 120 -47.01 5.98 -17.13
N VAL A 121 -47.05 7.10 -16.41
CA VAL A 121 -48.03 7.26 -15.31
C VAL A 121 -48.51 8.71 -15.24
N TRP A 122 -49.79 8.90 -15.53
CA TRP A 122 -50.56 10.10 -15.16
C TRP A 122 -50.86 10.09 -13.65
N PRO A 123 -50.97 11.26 -13.01
CA PRO A 123 -50.87 11.38 -11.55
C PRO A 123 -52.23 11.15 -10.88
N PHE A 124 -52.24 10.63 -9.64
CA PHE A 124 -52.96 11.22 -8.49
C PHE A 124 -52.91 10.34 -7.24
N VAL A 125 -52.62 11.00 -6.10
CA VAL A 125 -52.98 10.68 -4.70
C VAL A 125 -52.45 9.32 -4.19
N ILE A 126 -51.60 9.26 -3.17
CA ILE A 126 -51.95 9.51 -1.77
C ILE A 126 -50.72 10.11 -1.04
N SER A 127 -50.80 11.41 -0.80
CA SER A 127 -50.17 12.07 0.33
C SER A 127 -50.94 11.68 1.60
N GLY A 128 -50.24 11.34 2.68
CA GLY A 128 -50.90 11.24 3.99
C GLY A 128 -50.23 10.39 5.06
N LEU A 129 -49.41 9.40 4.70
CA LEU A 129 -48.85 8.45 5.70
C LEU A 129 -47.32 8.34 5.72
N LEU A 130 -46.61 9.06 4.86
CA LEU A 130 -45.14 9.00 4.75
C LEU A 130 -44.39 10.02 5.63
N LEU A 131 -45.08 10.94 6.31
CA LEU A 131 -44.42 12.00 7.10
C LEU A 131 -44.10 11.63 8.56
N ILE A 132 -44.63 10.52 9.09
CA ILE A 132 -44.32 10.05 10.46
C ILE A 132 -43.25 8.95 10.45
N VAL A 133 -43.12 8.18 9.37
CA VAL A 133 -42.04 7.18 9.23
C VAL A 133 -40.72 7.85 8.81
N VAL A 134 -40.77 8.90 8.00
CA VAL A 134 -39.55 9.61 7.57
C VAL A 134 -38.87 10.33 8.73
N SER A 135 -39.59 10.86 9.73
CA SER A 135 -38.97 11.50 10.91
C SER A 135 -38.36 10.49 11.89
N ALA A 136 -38.99 9.32 12.08
CA ALA A 136 -38.42 8.24 12.90
C ALA A 136 -37.21 7.56 12.22
N VAL A 137 -37.23 7.42 10.90
CA VAL A 137 -36.09 6.89 10.14
C VAL A 137 -34.95 7.93 10.07
N TRP A 138 -35.24 9.23 9.92
CA TRP A 138 -34.22 10.29 9.97
C TRP A 138 -33.57 10.44 11.34
N LEU A 139 -34.32 10.30 12.44
CA LEU A 139 -33.76 10.30 13.79
C LEU A 139 -32.97 9.02 14.12
N SER A 140 -33.29 7.88 13.48
CA SER A 140 -32.46 6.67 13.57
C SER A 140 -31.19 6.74 12.70
N TRP A 141 -31.24 7.46 11.56
CA TRP A 141 -30.10 7.68 10.68
C TRP A 141 -29.11 8.72 11.24
N LEU A 142 -29.61 9.72 11.97
CA LEU A 142 -28.76 10.67 12.71
C LEU A 142 -28.16 10.11 14.01
N TYR A 143 -28.62 8.95 14.48
CA TYR A 143 -28.00 8.21 15.58
C TYR A 143 -27.00 7.13 15.14
N LEU A 144 -26.82 6.90 13.82
CA LEU A 144 -25.93 5.84 13.30
C LEU A 144 -24.86 6.31 12.29
N SER A 145 -24.60 7.61 12.20
CA SER A 145 -23.44 8.13 11.47
C SER A 145 -22.71 9.22 12.26
N THR A 146 -22.49 8.98 13.55
CA THR A 146 -21.23 9.47 14.12
C THR A 146 -20.13 8.66 13.46
N PRO A 147 -19.04 9.26 12.93
CA PRO A 147 -17.84 8.48 12.69
C PRO A 147 -17.55 7.82 14.03
N LYS A 148 -17.66 6.49 14.06
CA LYS A 148 -17.20 5.73 15.19
C LYS A 148 -15.71 6.05 15.23
N VAL A 149 -15.31 6.94 16.14
CA VAL A 149 -13.91 7.04 16.52
C VAL A 149 -13.60 5.69 17.13
N LEU A 150 -13.07 4.80 16.30
CA LEU A 150 -12.71 3.45 16.70
C LEU A 150 -11.49 3.59 17.59
N LYS A 151 -11.75 3.60 18.90
CA LYS A 151 -10.70 3.53 19.91
C LYS A 151 -9.88 2.26 19.69
N SER A 152 -8.59 2.35 20.04
CA SER A 152 -7.47 1.40 19.87
C SER A 152 -7.70 -0.07 20.27
N GLU A 153 -8.89 -0.44 20.73
CA GLU A 153 -9.22 -1.81 21.14
C GLU A 153 -9.62 -2.73 19.97
N GLN A 154 -9.94 -2.18 18.79
CA GLN A 154 -10.46 -2.99 17.68
C GLN A 154 -9.41 -3.58 16.73
N TYR A 155 -8.13 -3.25 16.89
CA TYR A 155 -7.04 -3.93 16.19
C TYR A 155 -5.96 -4.46 17.13
N GLN A 156 -5.45 -5.59 16.70
CA GLN A 156 -4.75 -6.60 17.43
C GLN A 156 -3.24 -6.26 17.47
N LEU A 157 -2.88 -4.98 17.65
CA LEU A 157 -1.50 -4.52 17.89
C LEU A 157 -1.21 -4.64 19.39
N SER A 158 -0.12 -5.28 19.76
CA SER A 158 0.34 -5.32 21.15
C SER A 158 1.64 -4.54 21.27
N VAL A 159 1.55 -3.24 21.53
CA VAL A 159 2.70 -2.48 22.05
C VAL A 159 2.98 -3.02 23.45
N TYR A 160 3.85 -4.04 23.55
CA TYR A 160 4.41 -4.42 24.83
C TYR A 160 5.42 -3.34 25.21
N ALA A 161 5.02 -2.39 26.05
CA ALA A 161 5.97 -1.49 26.70
C ALA A 161 6.81 -2.31 27.69
N GLY A 162 7.90 -2.88 27.19
CA GLY A 162 8.96 -3.60 27.90
C GLY A 162 10.29 -3.31 27.20
N ASP A 163 11.15 -4.32 27.02
CA ASP A 163 12.44 -4.14 26.32
C ASP A 163 12.32 -3.97 24.78
N SER A 164 11.12 -4.08 24.21
CA SER A 164 10.88 -4.03 22.76
C SER A 164 9.44 -3.68 22.39
N ILE A 165 9.24 -2.96 21.29
CA ILE A 165 7.92 -2.67 20.72
C ILE A 165 7.60 -3.70 19.64
N THR A 166 6.65 -4.59 19.91
CA THR A 166 6.25 -5.64 18.96
C THR A 166 5.01 -5.23 18.17
N LEU A 167 5.10 -5.26 16.84
CA LEU A 167 3.98 -5.04 15.92
C LEU A 167 3.65 -6.41 15.29
N ALA A 168 2.74 -7.14 15.93
CA ALA A 168 2.31 -8.48 15.52
C ALA A 168 0.79 -8.60 15.56
N ASN A 169 0.25 -9.62 14.89
CA ASN A 169 -1.15 -10.01 15.03
C ASN A 169 -1.38 -10.58 16.45
N LYS A 170 -2.36 -10.07 17.20
CA LYS A 170 -2.71 -10.52 18.56
C LYS A 170 -3.35 -11.94 18.57
N LYS A 171 -3.58 -12.58 17.40
CA LYS A 171 -3.58 -14.05 17.25
C LYS A 171 -2.13 -14.52 17.08
N SER A 172 -1.64 -15.31 18.03
CA SER A 172 -0.33 -15.97 17.95
C SER A 172 -0.16 -16.67 16.60
N ASP A 173 1.06 -16.61 16.08
CA ASP A 173 1.48 -17.31 14.87
C ASP A 173 0.81 -16.85 13.55
N LEU A 174 0.38 -15.59 13.44
CA LEU A 174 -0.09 -15.01 12.17
C LEU A 174 0.79 -13.85 11.68
N ALA A 175 1.14 -13.90 10.40
CA ALA A 175 1.83 -12.82 9.68
C ALA A 175 0.85 -11.93 8.92
N PHE A 176 1.25 -10.69 8.65
CA PHE A 176 0.58 -9.80 7.70
C PHE A 176 0.87 -10.28 6.28
N CYS A 177 -0.15 -10.80 5.59
CA CYS A 177 -0.07 -11.10 4.17
C CYS A 177 -0.37 -9.82 3.40
N LEU A 178 0.59 -9.36 2.59
CA LEU A 178 0.52 -8.10 1.85
C LEU A 178 0.59 -8.41 0.36
N ASP A 179 -0.35 -7.87 -0.41
CA ASP A 179 -0.53 -8.23 -1.82
C ASP A 179 0.37 -7.46 -2.80
N GLY A 180 1.05 -6.41 -2.33
CA GLY A 180 1.89 -5.52 -3.13
C GLY A 180 1.13 -4.44 -3.90
N PHE A 181 -0.14 -4.16 -3.56
CA PHE A 181 -0.99 -3.22 -4.28
C PHE A 181 -1.63 -2.13 -3.42
N ASP A 182 -2.21 -2.47 -2.28
CA ASP A 182 -2.81 -1.48 -1.35
C ASP A 182 -2.74 -1.87 0.14
N ASP A 183 -2.24 -3.07 0.45
CA ASP A 183 -2.11 -3.53 1.83
C ASP A 183 -0.87 -2.95 2.54
N TYR A 184 -1.08 -2.41 3.74
CA TYR A 184 -0.05 -2.00 4.70
C TYR A 184 -0.64 -1.92 6.12
N VAL A 185 0.23 -1.77 7.12
CA VAL A 185 -0.16 -1.52 8.51
C VAL A 185 0.51 -0.24 9.00
N GLU A 186 -0.22 0.59 9.73
CA GLU A 186 0.27 1.86 10.27
C GLU A 186 0.21 1.90 11.80
N ALA A 187 1.21 2.54 12.43
CA ALA A 187 1.25 2.79 13.86
C ALA A 187 1.71 4.23 14.14
N PHE A 188 0.92 4.96 14.93
CA PHE A 188 1.26 6.27 15.49
C PHE A 188 1.62 6.09 16.96
N ASP A 189 2.91 6.15 17.27
CA ASP A 189 3.41 6.10 18.64
C ASP A 189 4.77 6.80 18.69
N SER A 190 4.94 7.74 19.63
CA SER A 190 6.19 8.47 19.84
C SER A 190 7.32 7.56 20.30
N GLU A 191 7.01 6.41 20.91
CA GLU A 191 8.00 5.41 21.29
C GLU A 191 8.61 4.71 20.06
N LEU A 192 8.11 4.95 18.83
CA LEU A 192 8.71 4.41 17.60
C LEU A 192 9.80 5.32 17.01
N ASP A 193 9.97 6.52 17.58
CA ASP A 193 11.05 7.43 17.23
C ASP A 193 12.32 7.10 18.00
N VAL A 194 13.39 6.80 17.27
CA VAL A 194 14.70 6.43 17.84
C VAL A 194 15.59 7.65 18.11
N SER A 195 15.21 8.84 17.62
CA SER A 195 15.96 10.09 17.78
C SER A 195 17.44 9.94 17.43
N THR A 196 18.35 10.25 18.34
CA THR A 196 19.80 10.07 18.20
C THR A 196 20.30 8.71 18.71
N GLY A 197 19.40 7.86 19.22
CA GLY A 197 19.72 6.61 19.89
C GLY A 197 20.08 5.46 18.95
N ASP A 198 20.69 4.44 19.55
CA ASP A 198 20.90 3.13 18.95
C ASP A 198 19.62 2.30 18.97
N PHE A 199 19.47 1.42 18.00
CA PHE A 199 18.28 0.60 17.90
C PHE A 199 18.50 -0.70 17.14
N SER A 200 17.52 -1.60 17.20
CA SER A 200 17.49 -2.81 16.39
C SER A 200 16.08 -3.10 15.89
N LEU A 201 15.99 -3.69 14.71
CA LEU A 201 14.76 -4.18 14.11
C LEU A 201 14.89 -5.67 13.81
N THR A 202 13.86 -6.45 14.15
CA THR A 202 13.81 -7.90 13.86
C THR A 202 12.45 -8.25 13.30
N THR A 203 12.38 -9.16 12.34
CA THR A 203 11.11 -9.64 11.77
C THR A 203 11.29 -10.94 10.98
N TRP A 204 10.19 -11.62 10.70
CA TRP A 204 10.14 -12.71 9.74
C TRP A 204 9.53 -12.22 8.43
N VAL A 205 10.18 -12.53 7.31
CA VAL A 205 9.70 -12.18 5.97
C VAL A 205 9.61 -13.40 5.06
N LYS A 206 8.65 -13.38 4.15
CA LYS A 206 8.53 -14.33 3.03
C LYS A 206 8.14 -13.57 1.77
N THR A 207 9.01 -13.52 0.78
CA THR A 207 8.77 -12.82 -0.49
C THR A 207 9.47 -13.53 -1.64
N SER A 208 8.96 -13.37 -2.85
CA SER A 208 9.63 -13.75 -4.10
C SER A 208 9.81 -12.55 -5.03
N SER A 209 9.66 -11.35 -4.48
CA SER A 209 9.62 -10.10 -5.25
C SER A 209 11.02 -9.49 -5.29
N ILE A 210 11.44 -9.11 -6.49
CA ILE A 210 12.77 -8.55 -6.78
C ILE A 210 12.75 -7.03 -6.95
N GLY A 211 11.59 -6.37 -6.79
CA GLY A 211 11.53 -4.91 -6.79
C GLY A 211 11.88 -4.32 -5.43
N GLN A 212 11.91 -2.99 -5.34
CA GLN A 212 12.01 -2.30 -4.06
C GLN A 212 10.71 -2.42 -3.28
N HIS A 213 10.75 -3.05 -2.11
CA HIS A 213 9.61 -3.33 -1.25
C HIS A 213 9.92 -3.04 0.22
N ILE A 214 9.08 -2.24 0.87
CA ILE A 214 9.27 -1.80 2.24
C ILE A 214 8.88 -2.89 3.23
N ILE A 215 9.78 -3.22 4.16
CA ILE A 215 9.42 -4.06 5.31
C ILE A 215 8.86 -3.12 6.40
N VAL A 216 9.64 -2.13 6.81
CA VAL A 216 9.28 -1.08 7.78
C VAL A 216 9.83 0.27 7.31
N ASP A 217 9.06 1.33 7.42
CA ASP A 217 9.46 2.70 7.12
C ASP A 217 8.93 3.65 8.20
N LYS A 218 9.79 4.56 8.68
CA LYS A 218 9.47 5.66 9.60
C LYS A 218 10.18 6.92 9.12
N ARG A 219 10.16 7.18 7.81
CA ARG A 219 10.78 8.37 7.22
C ARG A 219 9.75 9.45 6.92
N TYR A 220 10.15 10.67 7.21
CA TYR A 220 9.70 11.85 6.50
C TYR A 220 10.46 12.00 5.19
N GLU A 221 9.74 12.40 4.16
CA GLU A 221 10.23 12.65 2.81
C GLU A 221 9.28 13.63 2.13
N ASP A 222 9.82 14.60 1.39
CA ASP A 222 9.04 15.59 0.65
C ASP A 222 9.43 15.71 -0.83
N GLN A 223 10.49 15.01 -1.26
CA GLN A 223 11.09 15.07 -2.60
C GLN A 223 11.72 16.43 -2.96
N VAL A 224 11.95 17.31 -1.98
CA VAL A 224 12.43 18.68 -2.23
C VAL A 224 13.58 19.05 -1.30
N SER A 225 13.42 18.92 0.03
CA SER A 225 14.46 19.30 0.99
C SER A 225 15.32 18.11 1.38
N ASP A 226 14.79 17.28 2.27
CA ASP A 226 15.53 16.35 3.09
C ASP A 226 14.72 15.08 3.34
N VAL A 227 15.42 14.06 3.81
CA VAL A 227 14.84 12.82 4.32
C VAL A 227 15.24 12.71 5.78
N GLN A 228 14.31 12.32 6.64
CA GLN A 228 14.59 12.12 8.05
C GLN A 228 13.88 10.87 8.56
N GLY A 229 14.61 9.96 9.21
CA GLY A 229 14.10 8.70 9.73
C GLY A 229 14.90 7.49 9.30
N TYR A 230 14.23 6.34 9.29
CA TYR A 230 14.83 5.07 8.89
C TYR A 230 13.86 4.22 8.07
N ALA A 231 14.40 3.41 7.16
CA ALA A 231 13.63 2.40 6.45
C ALA A 231 14.43 1.11 6.31
N PHE A 232 13.76 -0.01 6.58
CA PHE A 232 14.26 -1.36 6.36
C PHE A 232 13.44 -2.00 5.24
N TYR A 233 14.09 -2.42 4.17
CA TYR A 233 13.42 -2.81 2.94
C TYR A 233 14.17 -3.91 2.20
N VAL A 234 13.55 -4.43 1.15
CA VAL A 234 14.13 -5.35 0.18
C VAL A 234 14.32 -4.59 -1.13
N ASP A 235 15.47 -4.74 -1.77
CA ASP A 235 15.75 -4.24 -3.12
C ASP A 235 16.56 -5.27 -3.91
N ASP A 236 16.18 -5.53 -5.16
CA ASP A 236 16.71 -6.65 -5.97
C ASP A 236 16.73 -8.01 -5.24
N GLY A 237 15.83 -8.17 -4.26
CA GLY A 237 15.72 -9.37 -3.42
C GLY A 237 16.67 -9.44 -2.22
N PHE A 238 17.51 -8.41 -2.02
CA PHE A 238 18.45 -8.28 -0.91
C PHE A 238 17.91 -7.33 0.17
N LEU A 239 18.27 -7.56 1.42
CA LEU A 239 17.93 -6.62 2.51
C LEU A 239 18.77 -5.34 2.41
N ALA A 240 18.14 -4.21 2.67
CA ALA A 240 18.78 -2.91 2.72
C ALA A 240 18.18 -2.03 3.82
N LEU A 241 18.99 -1.08 4.29
CA LEU A 241 18.61 -0.07 5.28
C LEU A 241 18.90 1.32 4.72
N GLN A 242 18.03 2.28 5.01
CA GLN A 242 18.37 3.69 4.90
C GLN A 242 18.32 4.33 6.28
N LEU A 243 19.33 5.15 6.60
CA LEU A 243 19.28 6.10 7.70
C LEU A 243 19.34 7.52 7.14
N ALA A 244 18.55 8.42 7.71
CA ALA A 244 18.51 9.80 7.29
C ALA A 244 18.28 10.75 8.47
N ASP A 245 19.16 11.73 8.66
CA ASP A 245 19.15 12.62 9.82
C ASP A 245 18.62 14.04 9.53
N GLY A 246 18.06 14.25 8.34
CA GLY A 246 17.46 15.53 7.93
C GLY A 246 18.49 16.60 7.56
N ASP A 247 19.79 16.33 7.68
CA ASP A 247 20.83 17.32 7.37
C ASP A 247 21.30 17.17 5.92
N GLY A 248 20.66 17.92 5.02
CA GLY A 248 21.12 18.10 3.64
C GLY A 248 20.15 17.58 2.56
N SER A 249 20.68 17.27 1.38
CA SER A 249 19.92 16.96 0.16
C SER A 249 19.06 15.70 0.28
N TRP A 250 17.86 15.72 -0.32
CA TRP A 250 16.98 14.56 -0.49
C TRP A 250 17.63 13.42 -1.30
N TYR A 251 18.57 13.74 -2.19
CA TYR A 251 19.23 12.76 -3.05
C TYR A 251 20.40 12.11 -2.31
N CYS A 252 20.24 10.84 -1.88
CA CYS A 252 21.25 10.16 -1.06
C CYS A 252 22.60 9.89 -1.76
N GLN A 253 22.72 10.16 -3.07
CA GLN A 253 23.98 10.06 -3.80
C GLN A 253 24.81 11.35 -3.71
N GLU A 254 24.23 12.46 -3.27
CA GLU A 254 24.91 13.75 -3.22
C GLU A 254 25.88 13.83 -2.02
N PRO A 255 26.99 14.58 -2.14
CA PRO A 255 27.97 14.73 -1.07
C PRO A 255 27.40 15.34 0.22
N ASP A 256 26.39 16.20 0.08
CA ASP A 256 25.66 16.85 1.16
C ASP A 256 24.31 16.17 1.43
N SER A 257 24.16 14.88 1.11
CA SER A 257 22.91 14.16 1.33
C SER A 257 22.49 14.11 2.79
N SER A 258 21.18 14.11 3.04
CA SER A 258 20.55 13.86 4.35
C SER A 258 20.40 12.38 4.67
N CYS A 259 20.67 11.49 3.71
CA CYS A 259 20.44 10.05 3.82
C CYS A 259 21.60 9.20 3.32
N THR A 260 21.72 7.97 3.83
CA THR A 260 22.69 6.97 3.38
C THR A 260 22.01 5.61 3.24
N PHE A 261 22.29 4.93 2.12
CA PHE A 261 21.87 3.55 1.85
C PHE A 261 22.92 2.55 2.33
N TYR A 262 22.46 1.44 2.89
CA TYR A 262 23.29 0.33 3.34
C TYR A 262 22.71 -0.97 2.77
N ASP A 263 23.31 -1.45 1.69
CA ASP A 263 22.84 -2.60 0.93
C ASP A 263 23.58 -3.87 1.37
N SER A 264 22.87 -4.81 1.97
CA SER A 264 23.48 -6.06 2.48
C SER A 264 23.59 -7.14 1.39
N GLU A 265 24.35 -8.19 1.70
CA GLU A 265 24.44 -9.40 0.86
C GLU A 265 23.35 -10.44 1.21
N ALA A 266 22.37 -10.10 2.06
CA ALA A 266 21.34 -11.01 2.54
C ALA A 266 20.19 -11.14 1.55
N PHE A 267 20.24 -12.17 0.69
CA PHE A 267 19.14 -12.49 -0.21
C PHE A 267 17.96 -13.16 0.51
N VAL A 268 16.74 -12.68 0.28
CA VAL A 268 15.51 -13.15 0.94
C VAL A 268 14.33 -13.39 -0.01
N ALA A 269 14.52 -13.16 -1.31
CA ALA A 269 13.46 -13.24 -2.32
C ALA A 269 13.35 -14.62 -3.00
N ASP A 270 13.54 -15.71 -2.24
CA ASP A 270 13.44 -17.09 -2.72
C ASP A 270 12.05 -17.74 -2.47
N GLY A 271 11.11 -16.96 -1.94
CA GLY A 271 9.78 -17.43 -1.58
C GLY A 271 9.73 -18.26 -0.29
N GLN A 272 10.80 -18.32 0.50
CA GLN A 272 10.87 -19.00 1.80
C GLN A 272 10.77 -18.01 2.96
N TRP A 273 10.52 -18.55 4.16
CA TRP A 273 10.54 -17.76 5.39
C TRP A 273 11.98 -17.51 5.83
N HIS A 274 12.32 -16.25 6.06
CA HIS A 274 13.58 -15.83 6.63
C HIS A 274 13.37 -15.01 7.88
N HIS A 275 14.15 -15.29 8.93
CA HIS A 275 14.29 -14.36 10.04
C HIS A 275 15.34 -13.33 9.64
N VAL A 276 14.97 -12.06 9.68
CA VAL A 276 15.83 -10.95 9.27
C VAL A 276 15.93 -9.96 10.42
N ALA A 277 17.14 -9.45 10.65
CA ALA A 277 17.38 -8.47 11.68
C ALA A 277 18.47 -7.48 11.26
N VAL A 278 18.38 -6.28 11.81
CA VAL A 278 19.44 -5.27 11.72
C VAL A 278 19.64 -4.66 13.11
N SER A 279 20.88 -4.66 13.59
CA SER A 279 21.29 -3.94 14.80
C SER A 279 22.09 -2.71 14.39
N ILE A 280 21.77 -1.54 14.95
CA ILE A 280 22.36 -0.25 14.60
C ILE A 280 22.97 0.38 15.85
N ASP A 281 24.30 0.32 15.91
CA ASP A 281 25.17 0.95 16.91
C ASP A 281 25.83 2.18 16.25
N ARG A 282 25.21 3.35 16.39
CA ARG A 282 25.45 4.50 15.50
C ARG A 282 26.84 5.09 15.66
N ASP A 283 27.46 4.96 16.82
CA ASP A 283 28.76 5.55 17.13
C ASP A 283 29.96 4.64 16.74
N ARG A 284 29.73 3.51 16.04
CA ARG A 284 30.79 2.56 15.65
C ARG A 284 30.89 2.32 14.14
N ALA A 285 32.12 2.22 13.65
CA ALA A 285 32.41 1.99 12.22
C ALA A 285 31.92 0.65 11.62
N LYS A 286 31.49 -0.31 12.45
CA LYS A 286 30.82 -1.55 12.01
C LYS A 286 29.50 -1.72 12.76
N GLY A 287 28.84 -0.59 12.94
CA GLY A 287 27.73 -0.40 13.85
C GLY A 287 26.41 -0.92 13.31
N ILE A 288 26.20 -0.80 12.00
CA ILE A 288 25.09 -1.46 11.32
C ILE A 288 25.52 -2.90 11.06
N ARG A 289 24.73 -3.87 11.52
CA ARG A 289 24.94 -5.30 11.27
C ARG A 289 23.64 -5.94 10.82
N PHE A 290 23.63 -6.49 9.62
CA PHE A 290 22.52 -7.27 9.09
C PHE A 290 22.68 -8.74 9.47
N TYR A 291 21.57 -9.40 9.78
CA TYR A 291 21.52 -10.81 10.11
C TYR A 291 20.44 -11.51 9.29
N LEU A 292 20.80 -12.70 8.79
CA LEU A 292 19.89 -13.59 8.08
C LEU A 292 19.87 -14.93 8.81
N ASN A 293 18.68 -15.39 9.21
CA ASN A 293 18.49 -16.65 9.91
C ASN A 293 19.41 -16.82 11.13
N GLY A 294 19.55 -15.74 11.92
CA GLY A 294 20.34 -15.71 13.14
C GLY A 294 21.86 -15.52 12.93
N GLN A 295 22.35 -15.51 11.69
CA GLN A 295 23.77 -15.37 11.38
C GLN A 295 24.09 -13.96 10.89
N LEU A 296 25.24 -13.41 11.28
CA LEU A 296 25.75 -12.14 10.75
C LEU A 296 25.99 -12.29 9.25
N ASN A 297 25.47 -11.35 8.46
CA ASN A 297 25.58 -11.35 7.00
C ASN A 297 26.47 -10.20 6.50
N SER A 298 26.18 -8.95 6.88
CA SER A 298 26.95 -7.77 6.44
C SER A 298 27.08 -6.75 7.57
N ALA A 299 28.08 -5.87 7.48
CA ALA A 299 28.28 -4.79 8.43
C ALA A 299 28.77 -3.50 7.76
N PHE A 300 28.29 -2.35 8.23
CA PHE A 300 28.56 -1.03 7.65
C PHE A 300 28.84 0.03 8.72
N ASP A 301 29.37 1.16 8.28
CA ASP A 301 29.71 2.32 9.10
C ASP A 301 28.57 3.37 9.14
N PRO A 302 27.78 3.45 10.23
CA PRO A 302 26.76 4.49 10.43
C PRO A 302 27.31 5.83 10.94
N THR A 303 28.61 6.00 11.18
CA THR A 303 29.14 7.17 11.91
C THR A 303 28.93 8.49 11.16
N GLY A 304 28.66 8.46 9.86
CA GLY A 304 28.27 9.63 9.07
C GLY A 304 26.83 10.12 9.31
N ARG A 305 26.01 9.40 10.08
CA ARG A 305 24.60 9.73 10.36
C ARG A 305 24.36 9.74 11.86
N GLN A 306 24.76 10.81 12.56
CA GLN A 306 24.61 10.96 14.02
C GLN A 306 23.43 11.84 14.43
N GLY A 307 22.82 12.60 13.51
CA GLY A 307 21.73 13.51 13.84
C GLY A 307 20.43 12.79 14.24
N SER A 308 19.40 13.54 14.60
CA SER A 308 18.13 12.94 14.99
C SER A 308 17.43 12.28 13.81
N LEU A 309 16.93 11.06 13.99
CA LEU A 309 16.05 10.37 13.04
C LEU A 309 14.55 10.63 13.35
N SER A 310 14.22 11.33 14.44
CA SER A 310 12.84 11.59 14.84
C SER A 310 12.09 12.43 13.82
N ASN A 311 10.83 12.09 13.57
CA ASN A 311 9.94 12.83 12.69
C ASN A 311 8.47 12.52 13.00
N GLU A 312 7.53 13.32 12.51
CA GLU A 312 6.10 13.20 12.82
C GLU A 312 5.36 12.14 11.96
N MET A 313 6.06 11.44 11.06
CA MET A 313 5.40 10.43 10.22
C MET A 313 5.06 9.19 11.06
N PRO A 314 3.96 8.48 10.75
CA PRO A 314 3.73 7.18 11.35
C PRO A 314 4.79 6.17 10.91
N LEU A 315 4.97 5.13 11.73
CA LEU A 315 5.68 3.93 11.30
C LEU A 315 4.72 3.12 10.43
N ARG A 316 5.19 2.74 9.24
CA ARG A 316 4.41 1.92 8.32
C ARG A 316 5.14 0.62 8.01
N ILE A 317 4.39 -0.47 8.09
CA ILE A 317 4.81 -1.81 7.71
C ILE A 317 4.26 -2.06 6.31
N GLY A 318 5.13 -2.47 5.39
CA GLY A 318 4.70 -2.86 4.07
C GLY A 318 4.53 -1.72 3.05
N SER A 319 4.78 -0.45 3.39
CA SER A 319 4.91 0.65 2.40
C SER A 319 5.57 1.89 2.99
N ARG A 320 6.07 2.80 2.15
CA ARG A 320 6.76 4.05 2.57
C ARG A 320 5.82 4.98 3.31
N SER A 321 6.26 5.59 4.41
CA SER A 321 5.41 6.44 5.27
C SER A 321 4.87 7.70 4.59
N SER A 322 5.66 8.44 3.82
CA SER A 322 5.20 9.67 3.14
C SER A 322 4.32 9.46 1.91
N PHE A 323 4.57 8.41 1.10
CA PHE A 323 4.01 8.33 -0.26
C PHE A 323 3.17 7.07 -0.55
N LYS A 324 3.02 6.14 0.41
CA LYS A 324 2.28 4.87 0.21
C LYS A 324 2.72 4.14 -1.08
N THR A 325 4.03 4.10 -1.32
CA THR A 325 4.67 3.37 -2.42
C THR A 325 5.62 2.30 -1.86
N GLY A 326 6.26 1.51 -2.73
CA GLY A 326 7.12 0.40 -2.31
C GLY A 326 6.34 -0.70 -1.56
N LEU A 327 5.08 -0.92 -1.96
CA LEU A 327 4.17 -1.84 -1.29
C LEU A 327 4.74 -3.26 -1.26
N PHE A 328 4.81 -3.86 -0.09
CA PHE A 328 5.38 -5.18 0.09
C PHE A 328 4.47 -6.26 -0.49
N LYS A 329 5.06 -7.20 -1.21
CA LYS A 329 4.35 -8.36 -1.76
C LYS A 329 4.91 -9.62 -1.13
N GLY A 330 4.17 -10.21 -0.21
CA GLY A 330 4.61 -11.37 0.56
C GLY A 330 3.97 -11.43 1.93
N ALA A 331 4.71 -11.94 2.91
CA ALA A 331 4.28 -11.96 4.30
C ALA A 331 5.34 -11.36 5.22
N ILE A 332 4.90 -10.59 6.22
CA ILE A 332 5.74 -10.02 7.28
C ILE A 332 5.13 -10.38 8.63
N GLY A 333 5.91 -10.91 9.57
CA GLY A 333 5.42 -11.29 10.90
C GLY A 333 6.43 -11.00 12.01
N GLU A 334 5.92 -10.72 13.21
CA GLU A 334 6.74 -10.46 14.42
C GLU A 334 7.78 -9.37 14.25
N ILE A 335 7.32 -8.20 13.80
CA ILE A 335 8.20 -7.03 13.81
C ILE A 335 8.43 -6.63 15.26
N ALA A 336 9.69 -6.48 15.64
CA ALA A 336 10.07 -5.92 16.93
C ALA A 336 11.12 -4.83 16.73
N LEU A 337 10.86 -3.67 17.34
CA LEU A 337 11.80 -2.55 17.47
C LEU A 337 12.37 -2.54 18.89
N TYR A 338 13.67 -2.34 19.01
CA TYR A 338 14.37 -2.24 20.28
C TYR A 338 15.12 -0.91 20.31
N HIS A 339 14.98 -0.12 21.39
CA HIS A 339 15.79 1.10 21.64
C HIS A 339 17.20 0.78 22.16
N ARG A 340 17.79 -0.29 21.63
CA ARG A 340 19.13 -0.74 21.95
C ARG A 340 19.67 -1.64 20.85
N VAL A 341 20.99 -1.80 20.86
CA VAL A 341 21.68 -2.78 20.02
C VAL A 341 21.43 -4.19 20.57
N LEU A 342 20.82 -5.06 19.77
CA LEU A 342 20.73 -6.49 20.07
C LEU A 342 22.08 -7.16 19.82
N THR A 343 22.45 -8.07 20.71
CA THR A 343 23.65 -8.90 20.57
C THR A 343 23.43 -10.02 19.56
N PRO A 344 24.50 -10.55 18.93
CA PRO A 344 24.39 -11.72 18.05
C PRO A 344 23.75 -12.94 18.73
N SER A 345 23.92 -13.10 20.05
CA SER A 345 23.30 -14.18 20.81
C SER A 345 21.78 -14.01 20.93
N GLU A 346 21.29 -12.81 21.19
CA GLU A 346 19.84 -12.52 21.27
C GLU A 346 19.16 -12.78 19.92
N ILE A 347 19.77 -12.33 18.82
CA ILE A 347 19.25 -12.54 17.46
C ILE A 347 19.24 -14.03 17.08
N ARG A 348 20.28 -14.79 17.46
CA ARG A 348 20.28 -16.25 17.29
C ARG A 348 19.17 -16.93 18.10
N GLN A 349 18.93 -16.45 19.31
CA GLN A 349 17.89 -17.00 20.18
C GLN A 349 16.50 -16.75 19.60
N GLN A 350 16.22 -15.53 19.10
CA GLN A 350 14.97 -15.22 18.40
C GLN A 350 14.76 -16.11 17.18
N TYR A 351 15.80 -16.33 16.37
CA TYR A 351 15.72 -17.27 15.24
C TYR A 351 15.44 -18.71 15.70
N ALA A 352 16.10 -19.16 16.77
CA ALA A 352 15.97 -20.52 17.31
C ALA A 352 14.59 -20.80 17.93
N MET A 353 13.88 -19.76 18.42
CA MET A 353 12.47 -19.87 18.79
C MET A 353 11.58 -20.25 17.60
N GLY A 354 12.05 -20.01 16.38
CA GLY A 354 11.46 -20.49 15.14
C GLY A 354 10.25 -19.69 14.68
N ASN A 355 9.63 -20.19 13.61
CA ASN A 355 8.43 -19.63 13.01
C ASN A 355 7.47 -20.75 12.60
N SER A 356 6.35 -20.89 13.33
CA SER A 356 5.24 -21.81 13.02
C SER A 356 4.14 -21.17 12.15
N ARG A 357 4.34 -19.96 11.63
CA ARG A 357 3.26 -19.09 11.10
C ARG A 357 2.66 -19.58 9.79
N GLY A 358 1.34 -19.56 9.74
CA GLY A 358 0.56 -19.58 8.50
C GLY A 358 0.26 -18.16 8.01
N CYS A 359 0.19 -17.96 6.69
CA CYS A 359 -0.27 -16.69 6.13
C CYS A 359 -1.80 -16.62 6.28
N SER A 360 -2.30 -15.81 7.19
CA SER A 360 -3.73 -15.46 7.22
C SER A 360 -3.92 -14.10 6.57
N GLY A 361 -4.63 -14.04 5.45
CA GLY A 361 -5.10 -12.76 4.92
C GLY A 361 -5.94 -12.07 6.00
N SER A 362 -5.46 -10.93 6.50
CA SER A 362 -6.27 -10.07 7.34
C SER A 362 -7.32 -9.45 6.44
N GLY A 363 -8.59 -9.70 6.72
CA GLY A 363 -9.71 -9.25 5.89
C GLY A 363 -9.83 -7.73 5.77
N SER A 364 -10.61 -7.36 4.75
CA SER A 364 -11.03 -6.03 4.26
C SER A 364 -9.98 -5.16 3.57
N LYS A 365 -10.14 -5.07 2.24
CA LYS A 365 -9.49 -4.13 1.30
C LYS A 365 -9.27 -2.74 1.92
N GLY A 366 -8.05 -2.22 1.82
CA GLY A 366 -7.78 -0.79 2.03
C GLY A 366 -6.83 -0.39 3.18
N GLY A 367 -5.95 -1.29 3.64
CA GLY A 367 -5.01 -0.98 4.73
C GLY A 367 -5.68 -0.89 6.10
N ILE A 368 -4.90 -1.18 7.14
CA ILE A 368 -5.30 -1.04 8.56
C ILE A 368 -4.85 0.32 9.07
#